data_AF-B7QKX4-F1
#
_entry.id   AF-B7QKX4-F1
#
_cell.length_a   1.000
_cell.length_b   1.000
_cell.length_c   1.000
_cell.angle_alpha   90.00
_cell.angle_beta   90.00
_cell.angle_gamma   90.00
#
_symmetry.space_group_name_H-M   'P 1'
#
loop_
_entity.id
_entity.type
_entity.pdbx_description
1 polymer ?
#
loop_
_entity_poly.entity_id
_entity_poly.type
_entity_poly.pdbx_seq_one_letter_code
_entity_poly.pdbx_strand_id
1 'polypeptide(L)'
;PGPNICVDESTVGFKGRVSFKCYNPQKPTKWGLRVYVLADCRTGYMSAFEPYYGSTTTESLCLPDLPFMSRIDLHLLGKMQCTLLGSGYHLYTNRFYTSPQLAE
;
A
#
# COMPACT_ATOMS: atom_id res chain seq x y z
N PRO A 1 7.04 -13.56 6.13
CA PRO A 1 5.56 -13.56 6.07
C PRO A 1 5.08 -14.96 5.67
N GLY A 2 3.83 -15.32 6.00
CA GLY A 2 3.23 -16.54 5.47
C GLY A 2 2.94 -16.43 3.96
N PRO A 3 2.35 -17.47 3.34
CA PRO A 3 2.03 -17.46 1.92
C PRO A 3 0.91 -16.47 1.55
N ASN A 4 0.12 -16.01 2.51
CA ASN A 4 -1.03 -15.14 2.30
C ASN A 4 -0.71 -13.74 2.83
N ILE A 5 -0.73 -12.74 1.96
CA ILE A 5 -0.43 -11.35 2.28
C ILE A 5 -1.55 -10.43 1.78
N CYS A 6 -1.73 -9.28 2.41
CA CYS A 6 -2.74 -8.31 2.02
C CYS A 6 -2.17 -6.90 1.88
N VAL A 7 -2.72 -6.13 0.94
CA VAL A 7 -2.50 -4.68 0.83
C VAL A 7 -3.77 -3.92 1.21
N ASP A 8 -3.61 -2.91 2.05
CA ASP A 8 -4.68 -1.99 2.44
C ASP A 8 -4.13 -0.62 2.88
N GLU A 9 -5.01 0.34 3.16
CA GLU A 9 -4.65 1.65 3.69
C GLU A 9 -4.84 1.78 5.20
N SER A 10 -3.80 2.29 5.85
CA SER A 10 -3.84 2.78 7.22
C SER A 10 -3.83 4.31 7.27
N THR A 11 -4.33 4.87 8.37
CA THR A 11 -4.37 6.31 8.62
C THR A 11 -3.71 6.61 9.95
N VAL A 12 -2.62 7.37 9.91
CA VAL A 12 -1.92 7.86 11.10
C VAL A 12 -2.50 9.22 11.47
N GLY A 13 -3.13 9.31 12.64
CA GLY A 13 -3.72 10.57 13.11
C GLY A 13 -2.68 11.67 13.26
N PHE A 14 -2.90 12.81 12.60
CA PHE A 14 -1.96 13.91 12.60
C PHE A 14 -2.68 15.27 12.55
N LYS A 15 -2.35 16.15 13.49
CA LYS A 15 -3.01 17.47 13.64
C LYS A 15 -2.21 18.63 13.04
N GLY A 16 -0.95 18.43 12.67
CA GLY A 16 -0.10 19.49 12.10
C GLY A 16 -0.53 19.93 10.70
N ARG A 17 0.18 20.94 10.19
CA ARG A 17 0.04 21.45 8.82
C ARG A 17 1.10 20.84 7.92
N VAL A 18 0.68 19.91 7.08
CA VAL A 18 1.48 19.34 5.99
C VAL A 18 0.61 19.26 4.74
N SER A 19 1.22 19.44 3.57
CA SER A 19 0.51 19.48 2.28
C SER A 19 -0.16 18.16 1.91
N PHE A 20 0.41 17.03 2.32
CA PHE A 20 -0.05 15.69 1.99
C PHE A 20 -0.98 15.07 3.04
N LYS A 21 -1.52 15.87 3.97
CA LYS A 21 -2.53 15.40 4.91
C LYS A 21 -3.81 15.04 4.16
N CYS A 22 -4.29 13.81 4.33
CA CYS A 22 -5.49 13.32 3.65
C CYS A 22 -6.73 13.44 4.53
N TYR A 23 -7.87 13.68 3.88
CA TYR A 23 -9.19 13.54 4.48
C TYR A 23 -9.87 12.27 3.98
N ASN A 24 -10.35 11.42 4.88
CA ASN A 24 -11.20 10.28 4.56
C ASN A 24 -12.39 10.21 5.54
N PRO A 25 -13.62 10.54 5.11
CA PRO A 25 -14.78 10.59 6.00
C PRO A 25 -15.19 9.21 6.55
N GLN A 26 -14.77 8.12 5.91
CA GLN A 26 -15.13 6.75 6.29
C GLN A 26 -14.21 6.16 7.37
N LYS A 27 -13.08 6.80 7.68
CA LYS A 27 -12.15 6.33 8.73
C LYS A 27 -12.47 7.01 10.07
N PRO A 28 -12.25 6.34 11.22
CA PRO A 28 -12.48 6.93 12.54
C PRO A 28 -11.71 8.25 12.74
N THR A 29 -10.44 8.24 12.34
CA THR A 29 -9.61 9.45 12.26
C THR A 29 -9.69 10.02 10.86
N LYS A 30 -10.58 11.00 10.66
CA LYS A 30 -10.88 11.53 9.32
C LYS A 30 -9.72 12.30 8.68
N TRP A 31 -8.88 12.95 9.49
CA TRP A 31 -7.74 13.73 9.03
C TRP A 31 -6.46 13.09 9.52
N GLY A 32 -5.58 12.71 8.59
CA GLY A 32 -4.33 12.05 8.95
C GLY A 32 -3.38 11.86 7.78
N LEU A 33 -2.27 11.20 8.06
CA LEU A 33 -1.31 10.76 7.06
C LEU A 33 -1.75 9.38 6.56
N ARG A 34 -1.97 9.25 5.25
CA ARG A 34 -2.31 7.98 4.63
C ARG A 34 -1.03 7.17 4.43
N VAL A 35 -1.08 5.88 4.75
CA VAL A 35 0.02 4.94 4.58
C VAL A 35 -0.53 3.69 3.88
N TYR A 36 0.14 3.25 2.82
CA TYR A 36 -0.13 1.98 2.15
C TYR A 36 0.66 0.90 2.87
N VAL A 37 0.01 -0.22 3.17
CA VAL A 37 0.56 -1.25 4.05
C VAL A 37 0.44 -2.61 3.39
N LEU A 38 1.53 -3.38 3.40
CA LEU A 38 1.55 -4.80 3.08
C LEU A 38 1.73 -5.59 4.39
N ALA A 39 0.79 -6.47 4.69
CA ALA A 39 0.79 -7.25 5.93
C ALA A 39 0.60 -8.75 5.68
N ASP A 40 1.12 -9.57 6.60
CA ASP A 40 0.83 -11.01 6.65
C ASP A 40 -0.58 -11.25 7.19
N CYS A 41 -1.42 -11.95 6.43
CA CYS A 41 -2.83 -12.14 6.78
C CYS A 41 -3.04 -12.88 8.10
N ARG A 42 -2.11 -13.78 8.47
CA ARG A 42 -2.25 -14.61 9.68
C ARG A 42 -1.85 -13.87 10.95
N THR A 43 -0.79 -13.08 10.89
CA THR A 43 -0.18 -12.45 12.08
C THR A 43 -0.49 -10.97 12.20
N GLY A 44 -0.96 -10.33 11.11
CA GLY A 44 -1.06 -8.88 11.02
C GLY A 44 0.29 -8.17 10.95
N TYR A 45 1.40 -8.91 10.83
CA TYR A 45 2.74 -8.33 10.77
C TYR A 45 2.93 -7.51 9.50
N MET A 46 3.24 -6.23 9.66
CA MET A 46 3.49 -5.32 8.55
C MET A 46 4.87 -5.62 7.93
N SER A 47 4.87 -6.18 6.73
CA SER A 47 6.07 -6.56 6.01
C SER A 47 6.68 -5.41 5.22
N ALA A 48 5.84 -4.50 4.69
CA ALA A 48 6.29 -3.28 4.02
C ALA A 48 5.24 -2.18 4.14
N PHE A 49 5.66 -0.93 3.98
CA PHE A 49 4.76 0.21 3.90
C PHE A 49 5.31 1.34 3.03
N GLU A 50 4.42 2.21 2.58
CA GLU A 50 4.74 3.42 1.82
C GLU A 50 3.83 4.58 2.28
N PRO A 51 4.38 5.63 2.92
CA PRO A 51 3.62 6.83 3.22
C PRO A 51 3.21 7.58 1.95
N TYR A 52 2.01 8.16 1.95
CA TYR A 52 1.55 9.01 0.86
C TYR A 52 1.98 10.46 1.06
N TYR A 53 2.72 10.99 0.09
CA TYR A 53 3.25 12.35 0.07
C TYR A 53 2.62 13.23 -1.02
N GLY A 54 1.41 12.90 -1.49
CA GLY A 54 0.79 13.63 -2.61
C GLY A 54 1.28 13.13 -3.96
N SER A 55 1.39 14.04 -4.94
CA SER A 55 1.84 13.69 -6.30
C SER A 55 3.26 13.14 -6.34
N THR A 56 4.11 13.53 -5.39
CA THR A 56 5.48 13.00 -5.27
C THR A 56 5.51 11.47 -5.14
N THR A 57 4.55 10.87 -4.43
CA THR A 57 4.45 9.40 -4.37
C THR A 57 4.04 8.82 -5.71
N THR A 58 3.12 9.46 -6.44
CA THR A 58 2.68 9.00 -7.76
C THR A 58 3.79 9.08 -8.80
N GLU A 59 4.62 10.12 -8.73
CA GLU A 59 5.73 10.38 -9.64
C GLU A 59 6.92 9.44 -9.40
N SER A 60 7.16 9.00 -8.15
CA SER A 60 8.33 8.19 -7.80
C SER A 60 8.19 6.70 -8.09
N LEU A 61 6.98 6.19 -8.27
CA LEU A 61 6.74 4.76 -8.50
C LEU A 61 7.16 4.36 -9.93
N CYS A 62 7.59 3.10 -10.11
CA CYS A 62 7.89 2.56 -11.44
C CYS A 62 6.60 2.26 -12.24
N LEU A 63 6.74 1.86 -13.51
CA LEU A 63 5.65 1.41 -14.39
C LEU A 63 4.55 2.48 -14.59
N PRO A 64 4.88 3.63 -15.20
CA PRO A 64 3.95 4.77 -15.33
C PRO A 64 2.67 4.44 -16.12
N ASP A 65 2.71 3.40 -16.96
CA ASP A 65 1.56 2.97 -17.78
C ASP A 65 0.49 2.20 -16.97
N LEU A 66 0.82 1.75 -15.75
CA LEU A 66 -0.13 1.08 -14.87
C LEU A 66 -0.92 2.09 -14.01
N PRO A 67 -2.15 1.72 -13.58
CA PRO A 67 -2.87 2.49 -12.58
C PRO A 67 -2.04 2.67 -11.31
N PHE A 68 -2.15 3.84 -10.67
CA PHE A 68 -1.41 4.17 -9.46
C PHE A 68 -1.53 3.11 -8.36
N MET A 69 -2.72 2.51 -8.20
CA MET A 69 -2.95 1.48 -7.17
C MET A 69 -2.15 0.20 -7.44
N SER A 70 -2.16 -0.29 -8.68
CA SER A 70 -1.37 -1.45 -9.09
C SER A 70 0.13 -1.20 -8.89
N ARG A 71 0.58 0.04 -9.17
CA ARG A 71 1.97 0.44 -8.96
C ARG A 71 2.36 0.43 -7.47
N ILE A 72 1.45 0.86 -6.59
CA ILE A 72 1.64 0.77 -5.13
C ILE A 72 1.77 -0.69 -4.69
N ASP A 73 0.91 -1.58 -5.18
CA ASP A 73 0.94 -3.00 -4.80
C ASP A 73 2.27 -3.65 -5.20
N LEU A 74 2.68 -3.45 -6.46
CA LEU A 74 3.95 -3.97 -6.97
C LEU A 74 5.15 -3.38 -6.23
N HIS A 75 5.11 -2.09 -5.89
CA HIS A 75 6.17 -1.43 -5.12
C HIS A 75 6.30 -2.01 -3.70
N LEU A 76 5.19 -2.24 -3.01
CA LEU A 76 5.19 -2.86 -1.69
C LEU A 76 5.68 -4.31 -1.75
N LEU A 77 5.26 -5.07 -2.77
CA LEU A 77 5.76 -6.42 -3.01
C LEU A 77 7.26 -6.42 -3.28
N GLY A 78 7.77 -5.51 -4.10
CA GLY A 78 9.20 -5.37 -4.38
C GLY A 78 10.03 -5.10 -3.12
N LYS A 79 9.56 -4.19 -2.25
CA LYS A 79 10.19 -3.95 -0.93
C LYS A 79 10.27 -5.20 -0.06
N MET A 80 9.22 -6.01 -0.09
CA MET A 80 9.13 -7.24 0.68
C MET A 80 9.99 -8.37 0.08
N GLN A 81 10.02 -8.51 -1.26
CA GLN A 81 10.83 -9.51 -1.98
C GLN A 81 12.33 -9.26 -1.85
N CYS A 82 12.79 -8.01 -1.82
CA CYS A 82 14.18 -7.69 -1.47
C CYS A 82 14.60 -8.26 -0.10
N THR A 83 13.62 -8.59 0.77
CA THR A 83 13.85 -9.11 2.11
C THR A 83 13.72 -10.63 2.21
N LEU A 84 13.05 -11.31 1.25
CA LEU A 84 12.81 -12.76 1.31
C LEU A 84 12.92 -13.44 -0.06
N LEU A 85 13.96 -14.26 -0.23
CA LEU A 85 14.09 -15.28 -1.28
C LEU A 85 13.15 -16.46 -0.94
N GLY A 86 11.98 -16.54 -1.57
CA GLY A 86 11.03 -17.63 -1.32
C GLY A 86 9.90 -17.73 -2.35
N SER A 87 9.16 -18.84 -2.29
CA SER A 87 8.00 -19.19 -3.13
C SER A 87 6.98 -18.05 -3.30
N GLY A 88 6.20 -18.10 -4.37
CA GLY A 88 5.14 -17.12 -4.65
C GLY A 88 4.16 -16.92 -3.48
N TYR A 89 3.60 -15.71 -3.40
CA TYR A 89 2.61 -15.31 -2.40
C TYR A 89 1.23 -15.16 -3.03
N HIS A 90 0.18 -15.42 -2.26
CA HIS A 90 -1.19 -15.04 -2.60
C HIS A 90 -1.45 -13.64 -2.04
N LEU A 91 -1.63 -12.67 -2.94
CA LEU A 91 -1.97 -11.30 -2.59
C LEU A 91 -3.49 -11.11 -2.52
N TYR A 92 -3.98 -10.65 -1.37
CA TYR A 92 -5.34 -10.21 -1.16
C TYR A 92 -5.41 -8.69 -1.24
N THR A 93 -6.30 -8.17 -2.08
CA THR A 93 -6.54 -6.73 -2.19
C THR A 93 -8.03 -6.42 -2.11
N ASN A 94 -8.36 -5.19 -1.75
CA ASN A 94 -9.74 -4.70 -1.83
C ASN A 94 -10.04 -4.20 -3.27
N ARG A 95 -11.32 -3.93 -3.57
CA ARG A 95 -11.77 -3.48 -4.91
C ARG A 95 -10.99 -2.28 -5.47
N PHE A 96 -10.52 -1.37 -4.62
CA PHE A 96 -9.78 -0.18 -5.04
C PHE A 96 -8.44 -0.52 -5.69
N TYR A 97 -7.86 -1.66 -5.34
CA TYR A 97 -6.55 -2.15 -5.78
C TYR A 97 -6.65 -3.24 -6.86
N THR A 98 -7.77 -3.98 -6.89
CA THR A 98 -7.95 -5.08 -7.84
C THR A 98 -8.12 -4.55 -9.28
N SER A 99 -7.24 -4.97 -10.18
CA SER A 99 -7.33 -4.68 -11.62
C SER A 99 -6.83 -5.89 -12.44
N PRO A 100 -7.37 -6.12 -13.66
CA PRO A 100 -6.88 -7.18 -14.55
C PRO A 100 -5.38 -7.06 -14.83
N GLN A 101 -4.88 -5.84 -15.07
CA GLN A 101 -3.48 -5.57 -15.36
C GLN A 101 -2.53 -5.90 -14.19
N LEU A 102 -3.03 -5.94 -12.95
CA LEU A 102 -2.25 -6.37 -11.79
C LEU A 102 -2.21 -7.90 -11.64
N ALA A 103 -3.22 -8.60 -12.18
CA ALA A 103 -3.38 -10.04 -12.05
C ALA A 103 -2.64 -10.83 -13.16
N GLU A 104 -2.29 -10.15 -14.25
CA GLU A 104 -1.45 -10.66 -15.36
C GLU A 104 0.05 -10.61 -15.00
#